data_AF-A0A3B5L8N0-F1
#
_entry.id   AF-A0A3B5L8N0-F1
#
_cell.length_a   1.000
_cell.length_b   1.000
_cell.length_c   1.000
_cell.angle_alpha   90.00
_cell.angle_beta   90.00
_cell.angle_gamma   90.00
#
_symmetry.space_group_name_H-M   'P 1'
#
loop_
_entity.id
_entity.type
_entity.pdbx_description
1 polymer ?
#
loop_
_entity_poly.entity_id
_entity_poly.type
_entity_poly.pdbx_seq_one_letter_code
_entity_poly.pdbx_strand_id
1 'polypeptide(L)'
;MFRTRPLLTKLLKRPNEVNEDSAERATKRIKAEGEHNEDDKRYPKKKVVLLLAYSGKGYYGMQRNPGNSQFRTIEDDLVTALVKSGCIPGNHGDDMRKMSFQRCARTDKGVSAAGQVVSLKLRLIEDIIEKINENLPPQIRVLGLKRVTQGFNSKNNCDARTYAYMLPTVAFSPKDYDTENIAAFRLETETLQKVNQLFALYKGTHNFHNFTSQKAPSDPSARRYITEMSCGEPFVRNNYEFAVITVRGQSFMLHQIRKMIGLVIAVIKGYAKEEVMERSWGQEKVDVPKAPGLGLVLERVHFDRYNKRFGGDGLHERLEWDREEEAIKAFKEAHIYPTIVETECEEGSMVSWMATLPIHDFEATVTGTQDNKDQKQNADEGNDSD
;
A
#
# COMPACT_ATOMS: atom_id res chain seq x y z
N MET A 1 -6.58 -37.56 40.31
CA MET A 1 -7.63 -38.59 40.49
C MET A 1 -8.95 -37.90 40.81
N PHE A 2 -10.00 -38.31 40.10
CA PHE A 2 -11.41 -37.92 40.19
C PHE A 2 -11.95 -37.90 41.65
N ARG A 3 -13.01 -37.17 42.05
CA ARG A 3 -14.39 -37.25 41.52
C ARG A 3 -15.33 -36.28 42.29
N THR A 4 -16.20 -35.59 41.54
CA THR A 4 -17.67 -35.40 41.74
C THR A 4 -18.28 -34.68 42.96
N ARG A 5 -19.02 -33.59 42.66
CA ARG A 5 -20.24 -33.09 43.34
C ARG A 5 -21.39 -34.13 43.25
N PRO A 6 -22.44 -34.15 44.12
CA PRO A 6 -23.66 -33.33 43.84
C PRO A 6 -24.65 -32.97 45.00
N LEU A 7 -25.48 -31.94 44.69
CA LEU A 7 -26.92 -31.69 44.99
C LEU A 7 -27.40 -31.53 46.46
N LEU A 8 -27.81 -30.33 46.92
CA LEU A 8 -29.05 -29.55 46.71
C LEU A 8 -30.28 -30.09 47.48
N THR A 9 -30.71 -29.36 48.51
CA THR A 9 -32.04 -29.48 49.13
C THR A 9 -32.61 -28.09 49.40
N LYS A 10 -33.82 -27.86 48.87
CA LYS A 10 -34.63 -26.64 49.02
C LYS A 10 -35.30 -26.63 50.39
N LEU A 11 -35.41 -25.44 51.01
CA LEU A 11 -36.39 -25.17 52.08
C LEU A 11 -37.00 -23.77 51.91
N LEU A 12 -38.23 -23.66 52.40
CA LEU A 12 -39.32 -22.77 52.00
C LEU A 12 -39.26 -21.35 52.58
N LYS A 13 -39.97 -20.43 51.90
CA LYS A 13 -40.24 -19.01 52.24
C LYS A 13 -41.08 -18.80 53.51
N ARG A 14 -40.90 -17.64 54.18
CA ARG A 14 -41.88 -16.56 54.52
C ARG A 14 -41.27 -15.58 55.56
N PRO A 15 -41.84 -14.38 55.85
CA PRO A 15 -42.38 -13.32 54.99
C PRO A 15 -41.90 -11.88 55.37
N ASN A 16 -42.13 -10.93 54.45
CA ASN A 16 -42.24 -9.45 54.59
C ASN A 16 -41.61 -8.70 55.77
N GLU A 17 -40.62 -7.85 55.44
CA GLU A 17 -40.58 -6.45 55.90
C GLU A 17 -40.40 -5.55 54.68
N VAL A 18 -41.29 -4.55 54.58
CA VAL A 18 -41.29 -3.51 53.55
C VAL A 18 -40.57 -2.30 54.17
N ASN A 19 -39.56 -1.76 53.50
CA ASN A 19 -39.08 -0.40 53.78
C ASN A 19 -38.54 0.28 52.51
N GLU A 20 -39.39 1.16 51.97
CA GLU A 20 -39.14 2.57 51.61
C GLU A 20 -37.99 3.01 50.68
N ASP A 21 -37.28 2.15 49.95
CA ASP A 21 -36.21 2.60 49.03
C ASP A 21 -36.53 2.55 47.52
N SER A 22 -37.78 2.25 47.14
CA SER A 22 -38.16 2.11 45.72
C SER A 22 -38.76 3.37 45.08
N ALA A 23 -39.05 4.42 45.87
CA ALA A 23 -39.71 5.63 45.37
C ALA A 23 -38.73 6.72 44.88
N GLU A 24 -37.48 6.76 45.35
CA GLU A 24 -36.49 7.79 44.93
C GLU A 24 -35.72 7.45 43.65
N ARG A 25 -35.79 6.20 43.15
CA ARG A 25 -35.16 5.80 41.87
C ARG A 25 -36.07 5.96 40.65
N ALA A 26 -37.36 6.25 40.84
CA ALA A 26 -38.33 6.39 39.74
C ALA A 26 -38.42 7.83 39.19
N THR A 27 -37.92 8.83 39.91
CA THR A 27 -38.10 10.26 39.57
C THR A 27 -36.89 10.95 38.92
N LYS A 28 -35.79 10.22 38.66
CA LYS A 28 -34.64 10.72 37.87
C LYS A 28 -34.64 10.23 36.41
N ARG A 29 -35.78 9.79 35.89
CA ARG A 29 -35.91 9.23 34.53
C ARG A 29 -36.75 10.04 33.56
N ILE A 30 -37.02 11.31 33.85
CA ILE A 30 -37.78 12.19 32.94
C ILE A 30 -37.05 13.54 32.84
N LYS A 31 -36.76 13.93 31.59
CA LYS A 31 -36.15 15.18 31.09
C LYS A 31 -34.63 15.36 31.22
N ALA A 32 -33.94 14.83 30.22
CA ALA A 32 -32.98 15.61 29.43
C ALA A 32 -33.30 15.36 27.95
N GLU A 33 -34.39 15.97 27.47
CA GLU A 33 -34.65 16.13 26.05
C GLU A 33 -33.71 17.22 25.54
N GLY A 34 -32.63 16.80 24.88
CA GLY A 34 -31.65 17.66 24.24
C GLY A 34 -31.07 16.93 23.04
N GLU A 35 -31.61 17.25 21.86
CA GLU A 35 -31.06 16.97 20.53
C GLU A 35 -30.65 15.52 20.25
N HIS A 36 -31.67 14.65 20.11
CA HIS A 36 -31.50 13.46 19.29
C HIS A 36 -31.35 13.90 17.82
N ASN A 37 -30.13 13.81 17.29
CA ASN A 37 -29.85 13.84 15.86
C ASN A 37 -30.84 12.93 15.10
N GLU A 38 -31.71 13.51 14.28
CA GLU A 38 -32.63 12.78 13.40
C GLU A 38 -31.92 11.89 12.35
N ASP A 39 -30.59 11.99 12.25
CA ASP A 39 -29.73 11.23 11.33
C ASP A 39 -29.57 9.74 11.66
N ASP A 40 -30.06 9.26 12.82
CA ASP A 40 -29.87 7.87 13.26
C ASP A 40 -31.12 6.98 13.06
N LYS A 41 -31.96 7.28 12.05
CA LYS A 41 -32.87 6.27 11.49
C LYS A 41 -32.02 5.07 11.06
N ARG A 42 -32.19 3.96 11.78
CA ARG A 42 -31.34 2.76 11.77
C ARG A 42 -31.37 2.04 10.41
N TYR A 43 -30.66 2.57 9.41
CA TYR A 43 -30.48 1.92 8.11
C TYR A 43 -29.35 0.88 8.17
N PRO A 44 -29.56 -0.37 7.70
CA PRO A 44 -28.61 -1.46 7.94
C PRO A 44 -27.35 -1.31 7.08
N LYS A 45 -26.24 -0.90 7.71
CA LYS A 45 -24.89 -0.87 7.11
C LYS A 45 -24.42 -2.31 6.82
N LYS A 46 -23.75 -2.52 5.69
CA LYS A 46 -23.14 -3.80 5.31
C LYS A 46 -21.63 -3.65 5.17
N LYS A 47 -20.88 -4.67 5.59
CA LYS A 47 -19.44 -4.74 5.37
C LYS A 47 -19.19 -5.18 3.93
N VAL A 48 -18.43 -4.37 3.20
CA VAL A 48 -18.11 -4.60 1.79
C VAL A 48 -16.63 -4.43 1.53
N VAL A 49 -16.24 -4.86 0.35
CA VAL A 49 -14.96 -4.61 -0.29
C VAL A 49 -15.21 -3.85 -1.59
N LEU A 50 -14.41 -2.82 -1.86
CA LEU A 50 -14.38 -2.13 -3.14
C LEU A 50 -13.07 -2.41 -3.86
N LEU A 51 -13.16 -2.70 -5.16
CA LEU A 51 -12.05 -2.68 -6.09
C LEU A 51 -11.92 -1.27 -6.66
N LEU A 52 -10.74 -0.69 -6.52
CA LEU A 52 -10.42 0.67 -6.92
C LEU A 52 -9.27 0.66 -7.93
N ALA A 53 -9.39 1.49 -8.96
CA ALA A 53 -8.29 1.86 -9.83
C ALA A 53 -8.09 3.38 -9.83
N TYR A 54 -6.85 3.83 -9.93
CA TYR A 54 -6.50 5.25 -9.99
C TYR A 54 -5.13 5.52 -10.63
N SER A 55 -5.01 6.67 -11.28
CA SER A 55 -3.73 7.29 -11.62
C SER A 55 -3.24 8.14 -10.45
N GLY A 56 -2.01 7.88 -9.99
CA GLY A 56 -1.42 8.54 -8.83
C GLY A 56 -0.90 9.95 -9.09
N LYS A 57 -0.82 10.40 -10.36
CA LYS A 57 -0.33 11.75 -10.71
C LYS A 57 -1.22 12.81 -10.06
N GLY A 58 -0.59 13.76 -9.35
CA GLY A 58 -1.28 14.81 -8.60
C GLY A 58 -1.73 14.45 -7.18
N TYR A 59 -1.56 13.20 -6.74
CA TYR A 59 -1.96 12.73 -5.41
C TYR A 59 -0.77 12.41 -4.49
N TYR A 60 -0.95 12.68 -3.20
CA TYR A 60 0.03 12.38 -2.16
C TYR A 60 -0.14 10.97 -1.57
N GLY A 61 -0.43 10.02 -2.46
CA GLY A 61 -0.62 8.61 -2.12
C GLY A 61 -2.06 8.27 -1.74
N MET A 62 -2.24 7.02 -1.29
CA MET A 62 -3.57 6.48 -0.95
C MET A 62 -4.15 7.10 0.33
N GLN A 63 -3.36 7.10 1.41
CA GLN A 63 -3.89 7.33 2.76
C GLN A 63 -3.93 8.82 3.09
N ARG A 64 -5.05 9.28 3.68
CA ARG A 64 -5.16 10.62 4.25
C ARG A 64 -4.07 10.91 5.28
N ASN A 65 -3.54 12.14 5.24
CA ASN A 65 -2.63 12.67 6.25
C ASN A 65 -3.37 13.71 7.12
N PRO A 66 -3.82 13.35 8.32
CA PRO A 66 -4.49 14.29 9.23
C PRO A 66 -3.54 15.44 9.56
N GLY A 67 -3.94 16.68 9.28
CA GLY A 67 -3.14 17.88 9.59
C GLY A 67 -2.40 18.51 8.42
N ASN A 68 -2.44 17.92 7.22
CA ASN A 68 -1.92 18.56 6.00
C ASN A 68 -2.99 18.53 4.89
N SER A 69 -3.88 19.52 4.90
CA SER A 69 -4.96 19.68 3.92
C SER A 69 -4.49 20.18 2.56
N GLN A 70 -3.22 20.57 2.42
CA GLN A 70 -2.69 21.13 1.17
C GLN A 70 -2.55 20.06 0.08
N PHE A 71 -2.52 18.79 0.46
CA PHE A 71 -2.15 17.68 -0.41
C PHE A 71 -3.23 16.61 -0.45
N ARG A 72 -4.00 16.59 -1.54
CA ARG A 72 -5.10 15.66 -1.78
C ARG A 72 -4.60 14.21 -1.91
N THR A 73 -5.32 13.28 -1.31
CA THR A 73 -5.05 11.83 -1.35
C THR A 73 -6.19 11.07 -2.02
N ILE A 74 -5.96 9.83 -2.44
CA ILE A 74 -7.02 9.01 -3.07
C ILE A 74 -8.19 8.76 -2.10
N GLU A 75 -7.90 8.57 -0.81
CA GLU A 75 -8.92 8.44 0.22
C GLU A 75 -9.74 9.72 0.40
N ASP A 76 -9.20 10.92 0.14
CA ASP A 76 -9.99 12.15 0.19
C ASP A 76 -11.13 12.14 -0.83
N ASP A 77 -10.84 11.71 -2.05
CA ASP A 77 -11.80 11.66 -3.15
C ASP A 77 -12.82 10.56 -2.95
N LEU A 78 -12.33 9.38 -2.59
CA LEU A 78 -13.20 8.25 -2.30
C LEU A 78 -14.19 8.57 -1.19
N VAL A 79 -13.72 9.13 -0.08
CA VAL A 79 -14.59 9.46 1.06
C VAL A 79 -15.55 10.58 0.69
N THR A 80 -15.10 11.62 -0.03
CA THR A 80 -15.99 12.69 -0.51
C THR A 80 -17.09 12.12 -1.39
N ALA A 81 -16.76 11.22 -2.32
CA ALA A 81 -17.72 10.55 -3.18
C ALA A 81 -18.68 9.64 -2.41
N LEU A 82 -18.19 8.91 -1.41
CA LEU A 82 -19.03 8.07 -0.54
C LEU A 82 -20.03 8.90 0.29
N VAL A 83 -19.65 10.10 0.74
CA VAL A 83 -20.56 11.01 1.45
C VAL A 83 -21.60 11.58 0.48
N LYS A 84 -21.15 12.13 -0.67
CA LYS A 84 -22.04 12.75 -1.66
C LYS A 84 -23.06 11.76 -2.26
N SER A 85 -22.66 10.51 -2.47
CA SER A 85 -23.57 9.45 -2.94
C SER A 85 -24.55 8.94 -1.87
N GLY A 86 -24.42 9.37 -0.61
CA GLY A 86 -25.25 8.87 0.50
C GLY A 86 -24.89 7.46 0.97
N CYS A 87 -23.73 6.94 0.57
CA CYS A 87 -23.24 5.63 1.01
C CYS A 87 -22.80 5.65 2.49
N ILE A 88 -22.29 6.78 2.97
CA ILE A 88 -21.91 7.01 4.36
C ILE A 88 -22.38 8.39 4.84
N PRO A 89 -22.70 8.56 6.13
CA PRO A 89 -22.99 9.89 6.69
C PRO A 89 -21.73 10.75 6.81
N GLY A 90 -21.87 12.07 6.87
CA GLY A 90 -20.74 13.01 6.94
C GLY A 90 -19.79 12.73 8.11
N ASN A 91 -20.33 12.42 9.29
CA ASN A 91 -19.54 12.12 10.48
C ASN A 91 -18.68 10.84 10.37
N HIS A 92 -18.96 9.94 9.43
CA HIS A 92 -18.11 8.79 9.07
C HIS A 92 -17.01 9.19 8.07
N GLY A 93 -17.24 10.22 7.27
CA GLY A 93 -16.23 10.83 6.41
C GLY A 93 -15.17 11.57 7.21
N ASP A 94 -15.57 12.25 8.29
CA ASP A 94 -14.66 12.93 9.22
C ASP A 94 -13.81 11.93 10.03
N ASP A 95 -14.44 10.83 10.47
CA ASP A 95 -13.77 9.74 11.18
C ASP A 95 -14.04 8.39 10.52
N MET A 96 -13.13 8.01 9.61
CA MET A 96 -13.18 6.77 8.84
C MET A 96 -13.17 5.50 9.72
N ARG A 97 -12.80 5.60 11.01
CA ARG A 97 -12.88 4.47 11.95
C ARG A 97 -14.34 4.06 12.19
N LYS A 98 -15.29 4.99 12.13
CA LYS A 98 -16.73 4.73 12.33
C LYS A 98 -17.34 3.86 11.23
N MET A 99 -16.76 3.88 10.02
CA MET A 99 -17.10 2.95 8.94
C MET A 99 -16.16 1.75 8.85
N SER A 100 -15.27 1.54 9.83
CA SER A 100 -14.30 0.43 9.83
C SER A 100 -13.49 0.37 8.51
N PHE A 101 -13.08 1.52 7.98
CA PHE A 101 -12.35 1.61 6.73
C PHE A 101 -10.93 1.03 6.86
N GLN A 102 -10.55 0.19 5.90
CA GLN A 102 -9.23 -0.41 5.79
C GLN A 102 -8.81 -0.46 4.31
N ARG A 103 -7.50 -0.43 4.04
CA ARG A 103 -6.90 -0.49 2.70
C ARG A 103 -5.84 -1.58 2.64
N CYS A 104 -5.74 -2.28 1.51
CA CYS A 104 -4.77 -3.36 1.33
C CYS A 104 -3.34 -2.87 1.14
N ALA A 105 -3.19 -1.77 0.41
CA ALA A 105 -1.91 -1.14 0.11
C ALA A 105 -1.95 0.35 0.44
N ARG A 106 -0.85 0.86 1.01
CA ARG A 106 -0.59 2.29 1.15
C ARG A 106 0.38 2.66 0.04
N THR A 107 -0.13 3.09 -1.10
CA THR A 107 0.70 3.56 -2.21
C THR A 107 1.31 4.91 -1.86
N ASP A 108 2.57 5.10 -2.25
CA ASP A 108 3.32 6.35 -2.03
C ASP A 108 2.80 7.47 -2.96
N LYS A 109 3.29 8.70 -2.75
CA LYS A 109 3.03 9.84 -3.65
C LYS A 109 3.34 9.47 -5.11
N GLY A 110 2.40 9.75 -6.01
CA GLY A 110 2.53 9.51 -7.44
C GLY A 110 2.32 8.07 -7.90
N VAL A 111 2.22 7.10 -6.98
CA VAL A 111 2.08 5.66 -7.32
C VAL A 111 0.63 5.36 -7.72
N SER A 112 0.45 4.68 -8.85
CA SER A 112 -0.87 4.31 -9.39
C SER A 112 -1.33 2.94 -8.89
N ALA A 113 -2.61 2.61 -9.11
CA ALA A 113 -3.13 1.27 -8.85
C ALA A 113 -4.21 0.88 -9.86
N ALA A 114 -4.12 -0.33 -10.38
CA ALA A 114 -5.15 -0.95 -11.20
C ALA A 114 -6.11 -1.82 -10.37
N GLY A 115 -5.62 -2.36 -9.24
CA GLY A 115 -6.38 -3.26 -8.38
C GLY A 115 -6.21 -2.98 -6.89
N GLN A 116 -6.33 -1.72 -6.46
CA GLN A 116 -6.39 -1.39 -5.03
C GLN A 116 -7.68 -1.98 -4.44
N VAL A 117 -7.59 -2.44 -3.18
CA VAL A 117 -8.74 -2.99 -2.49
C VAL A 117 -8.91 -2.32 -1.12
N VAL A 118 -10.12 -1.84 -0.86
CA VAL A 118 -10.51 -1.28 0.44
C VAL A 118 -11.69 -2.05 1.02
N SER A 119 -11.81 -2.08 2.34
CA SER A 119 -12.98 -2.63 3.02
C SER A 119 -13.56 -1.64 4.01
N LEU A 120 -14.88 -1.52 4.04
CA LEU A 120 -15.59 -0.54 4.85
C LEU A 120 -17.05 -0.98 5.08
N LYS A 121 -17.74 -0.29 5.99
CA LYS A 121 -19.16 -0.43 6.25
C LYS A 121 -19.89 0.75 5.61
N LEU A 122 -20.79 0.45 4.68
CA LEU A 122 -21.60 1.46 3.99
C LEU A 122 -23.06 1.03 3.87
N ARG A 123 -23.92 1.99 3.50
CA ARG A 123 -25.30 1.73 3.09
C ARG A 123 -25.29 1.25 1.63
N LEU A 124 -25.84 0.06 1.38
CA LEU A 124 -26.06 -0.41 0.02
C LEU A 124 -27.26 0.33 -0.58
N ILE A 125 -26.98 1.21 -1.52
CA ILE A 125 -27.98 1.91 -2.33
C ILE A 125 -28.06 1.25 -3.71
N GLU A 126 -29.14 1.51 -4.44
CA GLU A 126 -29.26 1.14 -5.84
C GLU A 126 -28.20 1.88 -6.68
N ASP A 127 -27.61 1.19 -7.66
CA ASP A 127 -26.57 1.72 -8.55
C ASP A 127 -25.36 2.31 -7.82
N ILE A 128 -25.00 1.71 -6.69
CA ILE A 128 -23.98 2.23 -5.77
C ILE A 128 -22.63 2.53 -6.45
N ILE A 129 -22.17 1.68 -7.37
CA ILE A 129 -20.89 1.89 -8.06
C ILE A 129 -20.97 3.14 -8.96
N GLU A 130 -22.06 3.27 -9.72
CA GLU A 130 -22.30 4.40 -10.63
C GLU A 130 -22.38 5.72 -9.85
N LYS A 131 -23.20 5.77 -8.79
CA LYS A 131 -23.35 6.96 -7.93
C LYS A 131 -22.06 7.38 -7.23
N ILE A 132 -21.21 6.42 -6.83
CA ILE A 132 -19.89 6.76 -6.29
C ILE A 132 -19.01 7.34 -7.41
N ASN A 133 -18.98 6.71 -8.59
CA ASN A 133 -18.15 7.13 -9.72
C ASN A 133 -18.56 8.50 -10.32
N GLU A 134 -19.85 8.87 -10.30
CA GLU A 134 -20.34 10.22 -10.67
C GLU A 134 -19.69 11.33 -9.83
N ASN A 135 -19.26 11.01 -8.61
CA ASN A 135 -18.64 11.93 -7.68
C ASN A 135 -17.10 11.80 -7.63
N LEU A 136 -16.51 10.96 -8.50
CA LEU A 136 -15.07 10.76 -8.60
C LEU A 136 -14.51 11.36 -9.90
N PRO A 137 -13.31 11.97 -9.86
CA PRO A 137 -12.65 12.42 -11.08
C PRO A 137 -12.36 11.24 -12.02
N PRO A 138 -12.25 11.45 -13.35
CA PRO A 138 -12.02 10.38 -14.33
C PRO A 138 -10.87 9.42 -14.01
N GLN A 139 -9.81 9.95 -13.41
CA GLN A 139 -8.61 9.19 -13.03
C GLN A 139 -8.75 8.36 -11.74
N ILE A 140 -9.95 8.25 -11.15
CA ILE A 140 -10.25 7.36 -10.01
C ILE A 140 -11.58 6.66 -10.29
N ARG A 141 -11.61 5.33 -10.20
CA ARG A 141 -12.81 4.52 -10.41
C ARG A 141 -12.97 3.42 -9.37
N VAL A 142 -14.19 3.25 -8.89
CA VAL A 142 -14.66 2.01 -8.28
C VAL A 142 -15.06 1.08 -9.41
N LEU A 143 -14.36 -0.05 -9.55
CA LEU A 143 -14.60 -1.02 -10.62
C LEU A 143 -15.49 -2.18 -10.17
N GLY A 144 -15.50 -2.48 -8.88
CA GLY A 144 -16.25 -3.61 -8.34
C GLY A 144 -16.59 -3.45 -6.87
N LEU A 145 -17.65 -4.13 -6.43
CA LEU A 145 -18.12 -4.17 -5.06
C LEU A 145 -18.55 -5.59 -4.70
N LYS A 146 -18.06 -6.09 -3.56
CA LYS A 146 -18.49 -7.39 -3.01
C LYS A 146 -18.82 -7.29 -1.53
N ARG A 147 -19.87 -8.00 -1.10
CA ARG A 147 -20.18 -8.14 0.34
C ARG A 147 -19.24 -9.16 0.97
N VAL A 148 -18.88 -8.93 2.22
CA VAL A 148 -18.00 -9.82 2.99
C VAL A 148 -18.52 -10.01 4.40
N THR A 149 -17.92 -10.94 5.15
CA THR A 149 -18.22 -11.14 6.58
C THR A 149 -17.99 -9.85 7.37
N GLN A 150 -18.74 -9.67 8.47
CA GLN A 150 -18.63 -8.47 9.31
C GLN A 150 -17.23 -8.22 9.89
N GLY A 151 -16.47 -9.30 10.12
CA GLY A 151 -15.10 -9.26 10.66
C GLY A 151 -14.00 -9.10 9.60
N PHE A 152 -14.34 -9.09 8.30
CA PHE A 152 -13.34 -8.99 7.24
C PHE A 152 -12.55 -7.68 7.33
N ASN A 153 -11.23 -7.79 7.22
CA ASN A 153 -10.31 -6.65 7.15
C ASN A 153 -9.37 -6.85 5.96
N SER A 154 -9.57 -6.06 4.91
CA SER A 154 -8.81 -6.19 3.66
C SER A 154 -7.30 -6.16 3.85
N LYS A 155 -6.77 -5.34 4.77
CA LYS A 155 -5.34 -5.28 5.09
C LYS A 155 -4.83 -6.61 5.67
N ASN A 156 -5.54 -7.14 6.65
CA ASN A 156 -5.10 -8.30 7.44
C ASN A 156 -5.39 -9.63 6.73
N ASN A 157 -6.40 -9.65 5.85
CA ASN A 157 -6.79 -10.83 5.09
C ASN A 157 -6.11 -10.91 3.71
N CYS A 158 -5.33 -9.91 3.32
CA CYS A 158 -4.57 -9.93 2.07
C CYS A 158 -3.28 -10.75 2.19
N ASP A 159 -3.14 -11.72 1.30
CA ASP A 159 -2.05 -12.70 1.32
C ASP A 159 -0.80 -12.23 0.57
N ALA A 160 -0.99 -11.54 -0.54
CA ALA A 160 0.07 -11.05 -1.40
C ALA A 160 -0.38 -9.84 -2.21
N ARG A 161 0.59 -9.12 -2.77
CA ARG A 161 0.36 -8.06 -3.75
C ARG A 161 1.24 -8.32 -4.96
N THR A 162 0.70 -8.05 -6.15
CA THR A 162 1.48 -7.95 -7.38
C THR A 162 1.55 -6.49 -7.78
N TYR A 163 2.77 -6.03 -8.03
CA TYR A 163 3.04 -4.70 -8.59
C TYR A 163 3.68 -4.85 -9.97
N ALA A 164 3.37 -3.91 -10.85
CA ALA A 164 4.11 -3.67 -12.07
C ALA A 164 4.92 -2.38 -11.92
N TYR A 165 6.05 -2.29 -12.61
CA TYR A 165 6.84 -1.09 -12.75
C TYR A 165 7.20 -0.89 -14.21
N MET A 166 6.55 0.07 -14.88
CA MET A 166 6.86 0.44 -16.26
C MET A 166 7.98 1.47 -16.28
N LEU A 167 8.97 1.27 -17.14
CA LEU A 167 10.09 2.19 -17.28
C LEU A 167 10.64 2.26 -18.71
N PRO A 168 11.26 3.37 -19.11
CA PRO A 168 12.09 3.44 -20.30
C PRO A 168 13.27 2.46 -20.19
N THR A 169 13.54 1.67 -21.23
CA THR A 169 14.59 0.64 -21.20
C THR A 169 15.99 1.22 -21.13
N VAL A 170 16.19 2.49 -21.47
CA VAL A 170 17.45 3.22 -21.28
C VAL A 170 17.94 3.18 -19.82
N ALA A 171 17.07 2.86 -18.86
CA ALA A 171 17.48 2.56 -17.49
C ALA A 171 18.50 1.41 -17.38
N PHE A 172 18.51 0.50 -18.34
CA PHE A 172 19.42 -0.64 -18.41
C PHE A 172 20.58 -0.42 -19.39
N SER A 173 20.74 0.80 -19.93
CA SER A 173 21.90 1.14 -20.77
C SER A 173 23.20 1.16 -19.95
N PRO A 174 24.37 0.93 -20.57
CA PRO A 174 25.67 1.19 -19.95
C PRO A 174 25.77 2.62 -19.39
N LYS A 175 26.62 2.84 -18.37
CA LYS A 175 26.78 4.16 -17.72
C LYS A 175 27.27 5.26 -18.67
N ASP A 176 28.00 4.90 -19.71
CA ASP A 176 28.61 5.77 -20.72
C ASP A 176 27.72 5.96 -21.96
N TYR A 177 26.50 5.40 -21.96
CA TYR A 177 25.53 5.64 -23.02
C TYR A 177 25.10 7.11 -23.06
N ASP A 178 25.12 7.69 -24.26
CA ASP A 178 24.66 9.05 -24.50
C ASP A 178 23.14 9.17 -24.33
N THR A 179 22.73 9.83 -23.25
CA THR A 179 21.32 10.05 -22.93
C THR A 179 20.69 11.22 -23.69
N GLU A 180 21.40 11.90 -24.60
CA GLU A 180 20.80 12.93 -25.45
C GLU A 180 19.82 12.33 -26.48
N ASN A 181 20.01 11.07 -26.89
CA ASN A 181 19.13 10.38 -27.83
C ASN A 181 18.53 9.07 -27.26
N ILE A 182 17.81 9.20 -26.14
CA ILE A 182 17.13 8.07 -25.48
C ILE A 182 16.19 7.30 -26.42
N ALA A 183 15.54 8.00 -27.36
CA ALA A 183 14.61 7.38 -28.31
C ALA A 183 15.28 6.34 -29.23
N ALA A 184 16.60 6.40 -29.41
CA ALA A 184 17.36 5.42 -30.20
C ALA A 184 17.76 4.18 -29.40
N PHE A 185 17.73 4.21 -28.06
CA PHE A 185 18.14 3.07 -27.24
C PHE A 185 17.17 1.88 -27.42
N ARG A 186 17.73 0.69 -27.62
CA ARG A 186 16.97 -0.57 -27.64
C ARG A 186 17.65 -1.58 -26.73
N LEU A 187 16.86 -2.28 -25.92
CA LEU A 187 17.33 -3.24 -24.96
C LEU A 187 17.73 -4.54 -25.65
N GLU A 188 19.01 -4.88 -25.53
CA GLU A 188 19.51 -6.15 -26.01
C GLU A 188 18.98 -7.32 -25.15
N THR A 189 18.69 -8.45 -25.81
CA THR A 189 18.18 -9.65 -25.15
C THR A 189 19.13 -10.16 -24.06
N GLU A 190 20.44 -10.07 -24.27
CA GLU A 190 21.46 -10.48 -23.31
C GLU A 190 21.42 -9.62 -22.03
N THR A 191 21.22 -8.31 -22.19
CA THR A 191 21.04 -7.39 -21.06
C THR A 191 19.73 -7.70 -20.31
N LEU A 192 18.63 -7.97 -21.03
CA LEU A 192 17.37 -8.38 -20.41
C LEU A 192 17.50 -9.71 -19.63
N GLN A 193 18.24 -10.68 -20.16
CA GLN A 193 18.53 -11.94 -19.46
C GLN A 193 19.30 -11.67 -18.16
N LYS A 194 20.32 -10.81 -18.20
CA LYS A 194 21.09 -10.41 -17.01
C LYS A 194 20.21 -9.69 -15.98
N VAL A 195 19.36 -8.75 -16.41
CA VAL A 195 18.36 -8.08 -15.55
C VAL A 195 17.47 -9.12 -14.84
N ASN A 196 16.98 -10.11 -15.58
CA ASN A 196 16.13 -11.17 -15.02
C ASN A 196 16.88 -12.11 -14.06
N GLN A 197 18.16 -12.40 -14.31
CA GLN A 197 19.00 -13.14 -13.37
C GLN A 197 19.13 -12.41 -12.03
N LEU A 198 19.38 -11.09 -12.05
CA LEU A 198 19.48 -10.27 -10.84
C LEU A 198 18.14 -10.16 -10.11
N PHE A 199 17.01 -9.98 -10.81
CA PHE A 199 15.70 -9.98 -10.18
C PHE A 199 15.33 -11.31 -9.55
N ALA A 200 15.76 -12.44 -10.14
CA ALA A 200 15.53 -13.76 -9.58
C ALA A 200 16.18 -13.95 -8.21
N LEU A 201 17.28 -13.26 -7.91
CA LEU A 201 17.96 -13.34 -6.60
C LEU A 201 17.06 -12.83 -5.45
N TYR A 202 16.11 -11.93 -5.72
CA TYR A 202 15.18 -11.46 -4.69
C TYR A 202 14.17 -12.50 -4.24
N LYS A 203 13.96 -13.58 -5.01
CA LYS A 203 13.01 -14.65 -4.68
C LYS A 203 13.38 -15.30 -3.35
N GLY A 204 12.37 -15.59 -2.54
CA GLY A 204 12.54 -16.21 -1.23
C GLY A 204 12.41 -15.19 -0.09
N THR A 205 12.87 -15.59 1.10
CA THR A 205 12.81 -14.76 2.31
C THR A 205 14.17 -14.14 2.60
N HIS A 206 14.26 -12.83 2.44
CA HIS A 206 15.48 -12.07 2.73
C HIS A 206 15.23 -10.98 3.76
N ASN A 207 16.32 -10.42 4.28
CA ASN A 207 16.26 -9.25 5.15
C ASN A 207 16.35 -7.97 4.33
N PHE A 208 15.23 -7.26 4.21
CA PHE A 208 15.11 -6.08 3.34
C PHE A 208 15.37 -4.76 4.08
N HIS A 209 16.15 -4.76 5.17
CA HIS A 209 16.38 -3.56 5.99
C HIS A 209 17.02 -2.39 5.21
N ASN A 210 17.93 -2.68 4.26
CA ASN A 210 18.53 -1.67 3.37
C ASN A 210 17.55 -1.16 2.30
N PHE A 211 16.50 -1.92 2.02
CA PHE A 211 15.47 -1.59 1.03
C PHE A 211 14.34 -0.74 1.62
N THR A 212 14.50 -0.22 2.81
CA THR A 212 13.55 0.72 3.40
C THR A 212 14.28 1.76 4.25
N SER A 213 13.52 2.63 4.90
CA SER A 213 14.05 3.62 5.83
C SER A 213 13.75 3.19 7.26
N GLN A 214 14.61 3.58 8.21
CA GLN A 214 14.38 3.39 9.66
C GLN A 214 14.18 1.92 10.08
N LYS A 215 14.94 1.00 9.47
CA LYS A 215 15.00 -0.40 9.88
C LYS A 215 16.42 -0.82 10.19
N ALA A 216 16.60 -1.41 11.38
CA ALA A 216 17.85 -2.04 11.76
C ALA A 216 17.98 -3.41 11.08
N PRO A 217 19.21 -3.88 10.80
CA PRO A 217 19.43 -5.22 10.27
C PRO A 217 18.88 -6.32 11.19
N SER A 218 18.83 -6.11 12.49
CA SER A 218 18.29 -7.07 13.46
C SER A 218 16.76 -7.08 13.58
N ASP A 219 16.05 -6.12 12.96
CA ASP A 219 14.58 -6.01 13.08
C ASP A 219 13.90 -7.17 12.32
N PRO A 220 13.21 -8.11 13.00
CA PRO A 220 12.55 -9.25 12.34
C PRO A 220 11.47 -8.80 11.35
N SER A 221 10.88 -7.62 11.57
CA SER A 221 9.90 -7.02 10.68
C SER A 221 10.53 -6.44 9.41
N ALA A 222 11.84 -6.55 9.18
CA ALA A 222 12.47 -6.28 7.88
C ALA A 222 12.52 -7.53 6.98
N ARG A 223 12.24 -8.72 7.51
CA ARG A 223 12.19 -9.95 6.70
C ARG A 223 10.94 -9.97 5.83
N ARG A 224 11.13 -10.12 4.52
CA ARG A 224 10.02 -10.15 3.55
C ARG A 224 10.20 -11.32 2.59
N TYR A 225 9.08 -11.81 2.09
CA TYR A 225 9.02 -12.91 1.15
C TYR A 225 8.57 -12.43 -0.22
N ILE A 226 9.43 -12.59 -1.20
CA ILE A 226 9.16 -12.36 -2.62
C ILE A 226 8.91 -13.71 -3.29
N THR A 227 7.79 -13.84 -3.96
CA THR A 227 7.41 -15.06 -4.67
C THR A 227 8.05 -15.09 -6.05
N GLU A 228 8.00 -13.97 -6.77
CA GLU A 228 8.59 -13.81 -8.10
C GLU A 228 8.92 -12.35 -8.38
N MET A 229 9.92 -12.13 -9.22
CA MET A 229 10.23 -10.84 -9.80
C MET A 229 10.91 -11.05 -11.15
N SER A 230 10.45 -10.35 -12.19
CA SER A 230 11.01 -10.43 -13.55
C SER A 230 10.71 -9.17 -14.36
N CYS A 231 11.44 -8.96 -15.43
CA CYS A 231 11.21 -7.95 -16.45
C CYS A 231 10.71 -8.63 -17.72
N GLY A 232 9.59 -8.16 -18.26
CA GLY A 232 9.03 -8.63 -19.53
C GLY A 232 9.80 -8.09 -20.74
N GLU A 233 9.45 -8.61 -21.91
CA GLU A 233 9.98 -8.14 -23.19
C GLU A 233 9.68 -6.65 -23.43
N PRO A 234 10.61 -5.93 -24.07
CA PRO A 234 10.43 -4.51 -24.36
C PRO A 234 9.36 -4.29 -25.44
N PHE A 235 8.76 -3.10 -25.42
CA PHE A 235 7.82 -2.63 -26.43
C PHE A 235 8.00 -1.13 -26.67
N VAL A 236 7.61 -0.65 -27.85
CA VAL A 236 7.77 0.76 -28.23
C VAL A 236 6.46 1.52 -28.08
N ARG A 237 6.48 2.68 -27.42
CA ARG A 237 5.41 3.69 -27.40
C ARG A 237 6.01 5.08 -27.58
N ASN A 238 5.42 5.90 -28.45
CA ASN A 238 5.90 7.27 -28.76
C ASN A 238 7.39 7.35 -29.14
N ASN A 239 7.89 6.38 -29.93
CA ASN A 239 9.30 6.21 -30.32
C ASN A 239 10.29 5.82 -29.21
N TYR A 240 9.85 5.76 -27.96
CA TYR A 240 10.64 5.28 -26.83
C TYR A 240 10.35 3.81 -26.55
N GLU A 241 11.38 3.07 -26.16
CA GLU A 241 11.23 1.68 -25.75
C GLU A 241 11.04 1.59 -24.23
N PHE A 242 10.03 0.81 -23.83
CA PHE A 242 9.67 0.57 -22.44
C PHE A 242 9.70 -0.92 -22.15
N ALA A 243 9.89 -1.27 -20.88
CA ALA A 243 9.66 -2.61 -20.36
C ALA A 243 8.85 -2.55 -19.06
N VAL A 244 8.24 -3.67 -18.70
CA VAL A 244 7.46 -3.79 -17.45
C VAL A 244 8.10 -4.84 -16.56
N ILE A 245 8.51 -4.40 -15.37
CA ILE A 245 8.95 -5.26 -14.28
C ILE A 245 7.71 -5.69 -13.49
N THR A 246 7.54 -6.99 -13.26
CA THR A 246 6.49 -7.52 -12.38
C THR A 246 7.12 -8.08 -11.11
N VAL A 247 6.54 -7.77 -9.95
CA VAL A 247 6.96 -8.34 -8.66
C VAL A 247 5.75 -8.79 -7.86
N ARG A 248 5.80 -10.04 -7.36
CA ARG A 248 4.81 -10.59 -6.43
C ARG A 248 5.47 -10.89 -5.10
N GLY A 249 4.88 -10.41 -4.01
CA GLY A 249 5.36 -10.66 -2.66
C GLY A 249 4.23 -10.65 -1.64
N GLN A 250 4.46 -11.25 -0.48
CA GLN A 250 3.45 -11.31 0.59
C GLN A 250 3.10 -9.92 1.13
N SER A 251 4.13 -9.13 1.42
CA SER A 251 4.01 -7.75 1.88
C SER A 251 5.26 -6.97 1.48
N PHE A 252 5.12 -5.65 1.39
CA PHE A 252 6.21 -4.75 1.04
C PHE A 252 6.31 -3.63 2.07
N MET A 253 7.53 -3.24 2.40
CA MET A 253 7.83 -2.06 3.23
C MET A 253 7.81 -0.79 2.37
N LEU A 254 7.80 0.36 3.06
CA LEU A 254 7.95 1.66 2.42
C LEU A 254 9.20 1.68 1.53
N HIS A 255 9.05 2.14 0.29
CA HIS A 255 10.11 2.21 -0.74
C HIS A 255 10.73 0.88 -1.20
N GLN A 256 10.31 -0.28 -0.67
CA GLN A 256 11.01 -1.56 -0.92
C GLN A 256 11.15 -1.90 -2.40
N ILE A 257 10.05 -1.90 -3.15
CA ILE A 257 10.06 -2.26 -4.57
C ILE A 257 10.95 -1.29 -5.37
N ARG A 258 10.83 0.01 -5.10
CA ARG A 258 11.60 1.05 -5.78
C ARG A 258 13.10 0.94 -5.52
N LYS A 259 13.49 0.54 -4.30
CA LYS A 259 14.88 0.25 -3.96
C LYS A 259 15.38 -1.06 -4.57
N MET A 260 14.54 -2.09 -4.64
CA MET A 260 14.89 -3.36 -5.30
C MET A 260 15.21 -3.14 -6.78
N ILE A 261 14.37 -2.36 -7.46
CA ILE A 261 14.54 -1.97 -8.86
C ILE A 261 15.77 -1.07 -9.02
N GLY A 262 15.92 -0.06 -8.15
CA GLY A 262 17.05 0.87 -8.20
C GLY A 262 18.40 0.17 -8.09
N LEU A 263 18.53 -0.82 -7.20
CA LEU A 263 19.78 -1.57 -7.04
C LEU A 263 20.14 -2.36 -8.31
N VAL A 264 19.17 -3.04 -8.92
CA VAL A 264 19.40 -3.79 -10.16
C VAL A 264 19.78 -2.85 -11.30
N ILE A 265 19.14 -1.68 -11.41
CA ILE A 265 19.54 -0.66 -12.37
C ILE A 265 21.00 -0.23 -12.13
N ALA A 266 21.39 0.09 -10.89
CA ALA A 266 22.76 0.49 -10.57
C ALA A 266 23.80 -0.57 -10.94
N VAL A 267 23.49 -1.85 -10.73
CA VAL A 267 24.36 -2.97 -11.13
C VAL A 267 24.45 -3.10 -12.64
N ILE A 268 23.33 -3.09 -13.35
CA ILE A 268 23.30 -3.24 -14.81
C ILE A 268 24.01 -2.09 -15.53
N LYS A 269 23.84 -0.85 -15.04
CA LYS A 269 24.54 0.32 -15.59
C LYS A 269 26.05 0.31 -15.27
N GLY A 270 26.50 -0.50 -14.30
CA GLY A 270 27.90 -0.59 -13.89
C GLY A 270 28.35 0.45 -12.85
N TYR A 271 27.41 0.98 -12.05
CA TYR A 271 27.71 1.81 -10.87
C TYR A 271 27.99 0.96 -9.62
N ALA A 272 27.44 -0.25 -9.56
CA ALA A 272 27.68 -1.21 -8.50
C ALA A 272 28.07 -2.56 -9.08
N LYS A 273 28.85 -3.35 -8.33
CA LYS A 273 29.16 -4.74 -8.70
C LYS A 273 28.04 -5.67 -8.24
N GLU A 274 27.91 -6.84 -8.87
CA GLU A 274 26.82 -7.79 -8.58
C GLU A 274 26.83 -8.29 -7.13
N GLU A 275 27.99 -8.35 -6.47
CA GLU A 275 28.11 -8.78 -5.07
C GLU A 275 27.36 -7.87 -4.09
N VAL A 276 27.05 -6.63 -4.48
CA VAL A 276 26.22 -5.72 -3.68
C VAL A 276 24.84 -6.31 -3.39
N MET A 277 24.32 -7.17 -4.28
CA MET A 277 23.01 -7.79 -4.13
C MET A 277 22.97 -8.64 -2.86
N GLU A 278 23.90 -9.58 -2.71
CA GLU A 278 23.98 -10.44 -1.53
C GLU A 278 24.35 -9.66 -0.26
N ARG A 279 25.31 -8.74 -0.38
CA ARG A 279 25.75 -7.89 0.74
C ARG A 279 24.62 -7.03 1.30
N SER A 280 23.70 -6.58 0.45
CA SER A 280 22.55 -5.77 0.86
C SER A 280 21.57 -6.47 1.81
N TRP A 281 21.57 -7.81 1.88
CA TRP A 281 20.80 -8.58 2.85
C TRP A 281 21.57 -8.90 4.14
N GLY A 282 22.87 -8.66 4.15
CA GLY A 282 23.75 -8.80 5.30
C GLY A 282 23.50 -7.75 6.39
N GLN A 283 24.43 -7.67 7.35
CA GLN A 283 24.33 -6.70 8.45
C GLN A 283 24.77 -5.28 8.04
N GLU A 284 25.57 -5.18 6.98
CA GLU A 284 26.09 -3.91 6.49
C GLU A 284 24.98 -2.98 6.01
N LYS A 285 25.22 -1.67 6.15
CA LYS A 285 24.39 -0.65 5.50
C LYS A 285 24.88 -0.45 4.08
N VAL A 286 23.93 -0.50 3.15
CA VAL A 286 24.14 -0.22 1.74
C VAL A 286 23.21 0.92 1.36
N ASP A 287 23.77 1.96 0.73
CA ASP A 287 22.98 3.08 0.23
C ASP A 287 22.27 2.71 -1.08
N VAL A 288 21.15 1.99 -0.93
CA VAL A 288 20.38 1.50 -2.07
C VAL A 288 19.61 2.64 -2.75
N PRO A 289 19.84 2.92 -4.05
CA PRO A 289 19.16 3.97 -4.78
C PRO A 289 17.66 3.66 -4.91
N LYS A 290 16.83 4.70 -4.84
CA LYS A 290 15.37 4.57 -4.87
C LYS A 290 14.82 5.09 -6.19
N ALA A 291 14.42 4.18 -7.08
CA ALA A 291 13.80 4.50 -8.36
C ALA A 291 12.58 5.45 -8.20
N PRO A 292 12.16 6.21 -9.23
CA PRO A 292 10.97 7.05 -9.19
C PRO A 292 9.69 6.30 -8.80
N GLY A 293 8.65 7.05 -8.38
CA GLY A 293 7.33 6.47 -8.07
C GLY A 293 6.43 6.31 -9.29
N LEU A 294 6.71 7.08 -10.36
CA LEU A 294 5.87 7.23 -11.55
C LEU A 294 5.51 5.90 -12.20
N GLY A 295 6.51 5.04 -12.45
CA GLY A 295 6.31 3.76 -13.11
C GLY A 295 5.59 2.70 -12.27
N LEU A 296 5.46 2.89 -10.96
CA LEU A 296 4.95 1.87 -10.04
C LEU A 296 3.42 1.82 -10.04
N VAL A 297 2.88 0.63 -10.29
CA VAL A 297 1.44 0.35 -10.31
C VAL A 297 1.13 -0.86 -9.42
N LEU A 298 0.19 -0.71 -8.48
CA LEU A 298 -0.40 -1.87 -7.81
C LEU A 298 -1.36 -2.58 -8.78
N GLU A 299 -0.94 -3.71 -9.33
CA GLU A 299 -1.74 -4.49 -10.28
C GLU A 299 -2.84 -5.28 -9.57
N ARG A 300 -2.48 -6.05 -8.54
CA ARG A 300 -3.41 -7.00 -7.93
C ARG A 300 -3.16 -7.21 -6.44
N VAL A 301 -4.25 -7.36 -5.71
CA VAL A 301 -4.29 -7.79 -4.31
C VAL A 301 -4.85 -9.20 -4.26
N HIS A 302 -4.14 -10.11 -3.58
CA HIS A 302 -4.48 -11.53 -3.53
C HIS A 302 -5.12 -11.90 -2.19
N PHE A 303 -6.15 -12.76 -2.24
CA PHE A 303 -6.97 -13.20 -1.11
C PHE A 303 -7.16 -14.72 -1.09
N ASP A 304 -6.17 -15.47 -1.60
CA ASP A 304 -6.17 -16.92 -1.76
C ASP A 304 -6.64 -17.66 -0.49
N ARG A 305 -6.17 -17.25 0.70
CA ARG A 305 -6.57 -17.87 1.98
C ARG A 305 -8.03 -17.59 2.33
N TYR A 306 -8.50 -16.37 2.06
CA TYR A 306 -9.91 -16.03 2.24
C TYR A 306 -10.79 -16.84 1.29
N ASN A 307 -10.43 -16.91 0.00
CA ASN A 307 -11.18 -17.65 -1.02
C ASN A 307 -11.24 -19.14 -0.70
N LYS A 308 -10.13 -19.73 -0.21
CA LYS A 308 -10.13 -21.13 0.24
C LYS A 308 -11.05 -21.38 1.43
N ARG A 309 -11.15 -20.41 2.36
CA ARG A 309 -11.93 -20.56 3.60
C ARG A 309 -13.43 -20.30 3.40
N PHE A 310 -13.78 -19.28 2.63
CA PHE A 310 -15.16 -18.79 2.52
C PHE A 310 -15.75 -18.96 1.12
N GLY A 311 -14.94 -19.12 0.08
CA GLY A 311 -15.38 -19.16 -1.31
C GLY A 311 -16.14 -20.42 -1.75
N GLY A 312 -16.51 -21.30 -0.81
CA GLY A 312 -17.28 -22.51 -1.06
C GLY A 312 -18.38 -22.76 -0.02
N ASP A 313 -18.68 -21.78 0.84
CA ASP A 313 -19.67 -21.94 1.91
C ASP A 313 -21.12 -21.63 1.48
N GLY A 314 -21.32 -21.26 0.21
CA GLY A 314 -22.62 -20.92 -0.37
C GLY A 314 -23.20 -19.56 0.09
N LEU A 315 -22.51 -18.84 0.97
CA LEU A 315 -22.97 -17.58 1.56
C LEU A 315 -22.06 -16.39 1.20
N HIS A 316 -20.77 -16.64 1.05
CA HIS A 316 -19.76 -15.63 0.75
C HIS A 316 -19.16 -15.82 -0.64
N GLU A 317 -19.02 -14.70 -1.34
CA GLU A 317 -18.35 -14.69 -2.63
C GLU A 317 -16.83 -14.71 -2.47
N ARG A 318 -16.15 -15.34 -3.44
CA ARG A 318 -14.71 -15.21 -3.61
C ARG A 318 -14.34 -13.77 -3.95
N LEU A 319 -13.23 -13.31 -3.39
CA LEU A 319 -12.61 -12.03 -3.71
C LEU A 319 -11.68 -12.16 -4.92
N GLU A 320 -12.26 -12.61 -6.01
CA GLU A 320 -11.72 -12.62 -7.38
C GLU A 320 -12.45 -11.55 -8.20
N TRP A 321 -11.82 -10.97 -9.21
CA TRP A 321 -12.37 -9.84 -9.97
C TRP A 321 -12.42 -10.14 -11.47
N ASP A 322 -12.67 -11.40 -11.82
CA ASP A 322 -12.60 -11.88 -13.20
C ASP A 322 -13.61 -11.18 -14.13
N ARG A 323 -14.74 -10.72 -13.57
CA ARG A 323 -15.75 -9.94 -14.31
C ARG A 323 -15.30 -8.51 -14.59
N GLU A 324 -14.41 -7.99 -13.76
CA GLU A 324 -13.90 -6.63 -13.83
C GLU A 324 -12.57 -6.55 -14.60
N GLU A 325 -11.98 -7.66 -15.04
CA GLU A 325 -10.66 -7.71 -15.69
C GLU A 325 -10.57 -6.80 -16.93
N GLU A 326 -11.59 -6.83 -17.80
CA GLU A 326 -11.65 -5.94 -18.97
C GLU A 326 -11.77 -4.46 -18.57
N ALA A 327 -12.50 -4.14 -17.50
CA ALA A 327 -12.60 -2.78 -16.98
C ALA A 327 -11.28 -2.31 -16.36
N ILE A 328 -10.56 -3.18 -15.64
CA ILE A 328 -9.21 -2.92 -15.11
C ILE A 328 -8.26 -2.63 -16.27
N LYS A 329 -8.25 -3.46 -17.31
CA LYS A 329 -7.42 -3.29 -18.51
C LYS A 329 -7.73 -1.99 -19.23
N ALA A 330 -9.01 -1.71 -19.49
CA ALA A 330 -9.45 -0.47 -20.11
C ALA A 330 -9.01 0.76 -19.30
N PHE A 331 -9.14 0.72 -17.97
CA PHE A 331 -8.68 1.81 -17.10
C PHE A 331 -7.17 2.01 -17.18
N LYS A 332 -6.37 0.92 -17.19
CA LYS A 332 -4.91 1.02 -17.31
C LYS A 332 -4.50 1.71 -18.62
N GLU A 333 -5.07 1.29 -19.74
CA GLU A 333 -4.75 1.85 -21.06
C GLU A 333 -5.27 3.28 -21.23
N ALA A 334 -6.36 3.67 -20.55
CA ALA A 334 -6.92 5.02 -20.65
C ALA A 334 -6.29 6.03 -19.69
N HIS A 335 -5.84 5.60 -18.50
CA HIS A 335 -5.51 6.55 -17.41
C HIS A 335 -4.18 6.30 -16.69
N ILE A 336 -3.60 5.10 -16.76
CA ILE A 336 -2.35 4.80 -16.04
C ILE A 336 -1.17 4.84 -17.00
N TYR A 337 -1.18 3.99 -18.03
CA TYR A 337 -0.05 3.88 -18.95
C TYR A 337 0.21 5.13 -19.78
N PRO A 338 -0.79 5.83 -20.34
CA PRO A 338 -0.55 7.09 -21.05
C PRO A 338 0.13 8.11 -20.15
N THR A 339 -0.35 8.28 -18.91
CA THR A 339 0.25 9.22 -17.94
C THR A 339 1.72 8.88 -17.65
N ILE A 340 2.07 7.60 -17.50
CA ILE A 340 3.46 7.18 -17.30
C ILE A 340 4.30 7.51 -18.54
N VAL A 341 3.85 7.08 -19.72
CA VAL A 341 4.56 7.25 -20.99
C VAL A 341 4.77 8.73 -21.31
N GLU A 342 3.72 9.54 -21.27
CA GLU A 342 3.76 10.98 -21.52
C GLU A 342 4.70 11.69 -20.54
N THR A 343 4.58 11.39 -19.25
CA THR A 343 5.44 12.01 -18.22
C THR A 343 6.91 11.63 -18.42
N GLU A 344 7.23 10.39 -18.81
CA GLU A 344 8.61 10.02 -19.14
C GLU A 344 9.10 10.71 -20.42
N CYS A 345 8.25 10.87 -21.44
CA CYS A 345 8.62 11.53 -22.70
C CYS A 345 8.83 13.05 -22.54
N GLU A 346 8.00 13.71 -21.72
CA GLU A 346 7.98 15.17 -21.58
C GLU A 346 8.87 15.67 -20.45
N GLU A 347 8.87 14.97 -19.31
CA GLU A 347 9.56 15.41 -18.09
C GLU A 347 10.87 14.64 -17.84
N GLY A 348 11.14 13.55 -18.56
CA GLY A 348 12.39 12.78 -18.44
C GLY A 348 12.64 12.25 -17.02
N SER A 349 11.59 11.76 -16.34
CA SER A 349 11.64 11.40 -14.92
C SER A 349 12.71 10.36 -14.59
N MET A 350 12.76 9.25 -15.35
CA MET A 350 13.75 8.18 -15.17
C MET A 350 15.17 8.68 -15.44
N VAL A 351 15.35 9.46 -16.51
CA VAL A 351 16.67 9.97 -16.93
C VAL A 351 17.24 10.93 -15.89
N SER A 352 16.40 11.86 -15.42
CA SER A 352 16.77 12.78 -14.34
C SER A 352 17.19 12.05 -13.06
N TRP A 353 16.51 10.95 -12.72
CA TRP A 353 16.89 10.12 -11.59
C TRP A 353 18.19 9.34 -11.83
N MET A 354 18.40 8.80 -13.03
CA MET A 354 19.64 8.08 -13.38
C MET A 354 20.87 8.97 -13.22
N ALA A 355 20.76 10.27 -13.50
CA ALA A 355 21.84 11.23 -13.28
C ALA A 355 22.28 11.37 -11.81
N THR A 356 21.47 10.90 -10.86
CA THR A 356 21.82 10.88 -9.43
C THR A 356 22.55 9.62 -8.97
N LEU A 357 22.60 8.57 -9.81
CA LEU A 357 23.26 7.31 -9.47
C LEU A 357 24.74 7.44 -9.04
N PRO A 358 25.56 8.35 -9.62
CA PRO A 358 26.94 8.55 -9.19
C PRO A 358 27.10 9.03 -7.74
N ILE A 359 26.06 9.57 -7.09
CA ILE A 359 26.12 10.08 -5.72
C ILE A 359 26.15 8.92 -4.70
N HIS A 360 25.66 7.74 -5.09
CA HIS A 360 25.58 6.59 -4.20
C HIS A 360 26.95 5.92 -4.04
N ASP A 361 27.40 5.80 -2.79
CA ASP A 361 28.60 5.05 -2.46
C ASP A 361 28.25 3.58 -2.20
N PHE A 362 28.50 2.75 -3.20
CA PHE A 362 28.28 1.31 -3.11
C PHE A 362 29.43 0.57 -2.43
N GLU A 363 30.61 1.17 -2.23
CA GLU A 363 31.78 0.49 -1.64
C GLU A 363 32.03 0.90 -0.18
N ALA A 364 31.38 1.98 0.29
CA ALA A 364 31.38 2.36 1.69
C ALA A 364 30.87 1.22 2.58
N THR A 365 31.81 0.51 3.18
CA THR A 365 31.58 -0.24 4.42
C THR A 365 31.60 0.79 5.53
N VAL A 366 30.52 0.87 6.32
CA VAL A 366 30.48 1.72 7.51
C VAL A 366 31.38 1.09 8.59
N THR A 367 32.68 1.24 8.42
CA THR A 367 33.71 1.03 9.45
C THR A 367 34.31 2.37 9.90
N GLY A 368 33.92 3.51 9.31
CA GLY A 368 34.55 4.81 9.56
C GLY A 368 33.70 5.91 10.23
N THR A 369 32.48 5.64 10.70
CA THR A 369 31.63 6.70 11.29
C THR A 369 31.63 6.74 12.82
N GLN A 370 32.39 5.86 13.49
CA GLN A 370 32.63 5.96 14.93
C GLN A 370 33.67 7.06 15.23
N ASP A 371 34.75 7.17 14.46
CA ASP A 371 35.86 8.10 14.77
C ASP A 371 35.50 9.59 14.58
N ASN A 372 34.53 9.91 13.71
CA ASN A 372 34.10 11.29 13.48
C ASN A 372 33.03 11.80 14.46
N LYS A 373 32.46 10.94 15.30
CA LYS A 373 31.59 11.39 16.42
C LYS A 373 32.41 11.72 17.66
N ASP A 374 33.50 11.01 17.90
CA ASP A 374 34.39 11.28 19.05
C ASP A 374 35.20 12.57 18.86
N GLN A 375 35.48 12.99 17.62
CA GLN A 375 36.11 14.31 17.36
C GLN A 375 35.13 15.49 17.45
N LYS A 376 33.82 15.26 17.31
CA LYS A 376 32.80 16.32 17.39
C LYS A 376 32.20 16.49 18.79
N GLN A 377 32.28 15.46 19.65
CA GLN A 377 31.91 15.59 21.07
C GLN A 377 33.02 16.21 21.93
N ASN A 378 34.29 16.07 21.54
CA ASN A 378 35.41 16.69 22.27
C ASN A 378 35.64 18.18 21.97
N ALA A 379 34.87 18.78 21.07
CA ALA A 379 34.98 20.21 20.72
C ALA A 379 33.91 21.09 21.40
N ASP A 380 32.94 20.50 22.11
CA ASP A 380 31.77 21.21 22.67
C ASP A 380 31.75 21.23 24.22
N GLU A 381 32.82 20.77 24.89
CA GLU A 381 32.98 20.81 26.36
C GLU A 381 34.05 21.79 26.85
N GLY A 382 34.41 22.79 26.04
CA GLY A 382 35.54 23.67 26.31
C GLY A 382 35.28 25.16 26.15
N ASN A 383 34.16 25.70 26.66
CA ASN A 383 34.11 27.12 27.04
C ASN A 383 32.88 27.45 27.91
N ASP A 384 33.04 27.34 29.23
CA ASP A 384 32.25 28.07 30.22
C ASP A 384 33.06 28.12 31.53
N SER A 385 33.89 29.16 31.68
CA SER A 385 34.36 29.73 32.97
C SER A 385 35.31 30.91 32.72
N ASP A 386 34.74 32.12 32.83
CA ASP A 386 35.18 33.30 33.60
C ASP A 386 34.74 34.63 32.95
#